data_AF-A0A7V2CNM6-F1
#
_entry.id   AF-A0A7V2CNM6-F1
#
_cell.length_a   1.000
_cell.length_b   1.000
_cell.length_c   1.000
_cell.angle_alpha   90.00
_cell.angle_beta   90.00
_cell.angle_gamma   90.00
#
_symmetry.space_group_name_H-M   'P 1'
#
loop_
_entity.id
_entity.type
_entity.pdbx_description
1 polymer ?
#
loop_
_entity_poly.entity_id
_entity_poly.type
_entity_poly.pdbx_seq_one_letter_code
_entity_poly.pdbx_strand_id
1 'polypeptide(L)'
;RDLETAQIAVQASLTGHLVFTTLHTNDAPSAIARLLDLGLEPFLVTATLEAVVAQRLVRRICVNCKEEFQPTEEMLMELELTPDEVKGRTFYYGRGCDYCNNTGYRGRMGIFETMVMTDEIRELVMQHASTHLLRIQARKQGMRTLRESGLMAIFDGTTTIEEVVKETIMAEL
;
A
#
# COMPACT_ATOMS: atom_id res chain seq x y z
N ARG A 1 12.54 7.17 -13.39
CA ARG A 1 12.63 6.05 -14.37
C ARG A 1 14.09 5.80 -14.76
N ASP A 2 14.90 6.85 -14.82
CA ASP A 2 16.34 6.85 -15.05
C ASP A 2 17.03 7.67 -13.94
N LEU A 3 18.36 7.54 -13.83
CA LEU A 3 19.18 8.23 -12.82
C LEU A 3 19.18 9.75 -13.02
N GLU A 4 19.31 10.20 -14.27
CA GLU A 4 19.38 11.62 -14.63
C GLU A 4 18.17 12.38 -14.09
N THR A 5 16.96 11.89 -14.34
CA THR A 5 15.71 12.50 -13.84
C THR A 5 15.65 12.48 -12.32
N ALA A 6 16.12 11.39 -11.69
CA ALA A 6 16.13 11.26 -10.23
C ALA A 6 17.09 12.28 -9.59
N GLN A 7 18.27 12.48 -10.18
CA GLN A 7 19.24 13.49 -9.74
C GLN A 7 18.69 14.91 -9.88
N ILE A 8 18.01 15.24 -10.99
CA ILE A 8 17.39 16.56 -11.18
C ILE A 8 16.34 16.82 -10.07
N ALA A 9 15.50 15.83 -9.76
CA ALA A 9 14.50 15.96 -8.70
C ALA A 9 15.14 16.18 -7.31
N VAL A 10 16.21 15.43 -7.01
CA VAL A 10 17.00 15.59 -5.77
C VAL A 10 17.62 16.98 -5.70
N GLN A 11 18.22 17.49 -6.77
CA GLN A 11 18.82 18.83 -6.79
C GLN A 11 17.78 19.94 -6.60
N ALA A 12 16.60 19.81 -7.21
CA ALA A 12 15.49 20.72 -6.97
C ALA A 12 15.05 20.70 -5.49
N SER A 13 14.97 19.53 -4.88
CA SER A 13 14.65 19.38 -3.44
C SER A 13 15.72 20.00 -2.53
N LEU A 14 17.01 19.73 -2.78
CA LEU A 14 18.13 20.29 -2.01
C LEU A 14 18.20 21.82 -2.05
N THR A 15 17.68 22.44 -3.12
CA THR A 15 17.60 23.90 -3.26
C THR A 15 16.35 24.50 -2.62
N GLY A 16 15.57 23.71 -1.86
CA GLY A 16 14.46 24.16 -1.05
C GLY A 16 13.08 24.08 -1.72
N HIS A 17 12.96 23.40 -2.87
CA HIS A 17 11.67 23.21 -3.51
C HIS A 17 10.95 21.96 -2.98
N LEU A 18 9.63 22.04 -2.82
CA LEU A 18 8.82 20.86 -2.60
C LEU A 18 8.62 20.12 -3.93
N VAL A 19 9.13 18.90 -4.02
CA VAL A 19 9.11 18.10 -5.25
C VAL A 19 8.19 16.90 -5.11
N PHE A 20 7.22 16.78 -6.01
CA PHE A 20 6.41 15.57 -6.17
C PHE A 20 6.82 14.84 -7.43
N THR A 21 7.02 13.52 -7.31
CA THR A 21 7.36 12.66 -8.44
C THR A 21 6.74 11.28 -8.24
N THR A 22 6.80 10.44 -9.28
CA THR A 22 6.23 9.10 -9.25
C THR A 22 7.28 8.05 -9.63
N LEU A 23 7.30 6.96 -8.87
CA LEU A 23 8.08 5.76 -9.18
C LEU A 23 7.13 4.57 -9.32
N HIS A 24 7.53 3.59 -10.12
CA HIS A 24 6.83 2.31 -10.22
C HIS A 24 7.50 1.31 -9.29
N THR A 25 6.90 1.13 -8.11
CA THR A 25 7.29 0.11 -7.13
C THR A 25 6.06 -0.64 -6.61
N ASN A 26 6.31 -1.77 -5.95
CA ASN A 26 5.24 -2.60 -5.39
C ASN A 26 4.69 -2.05 -4.07
N ASP A 27 5.55 -1.42 -3.28
CA ASP A 27 5.26 -0.87 -1.96
C ASP A 27 6.13 0.37 -1.70
N ALA A 28 5.92 1.03 -0.56
CA ALA A 28 6.61 2.26 -0.20
C ALA A 28 8.10 2.02 0.16
N PRO A 29 8.47 1.02 1.00
CA PRO A 29 9.89 0.71 1.27
C PRO A 29 10.72 0.42 0.02
N SER A 30 10.14 -0.27 -0.96
CA SER A 30 10.83 -0.62 -2.21
C SER A 30 11.16 0.60 -3.07
N ALA A 31 10.51 1.75 -2.86
CA ALA A 31 10.87 2.99 -3.54
C ALA A 31 12.27 3.47 -3.16
N ILE A 32 12.69 3.27 -1.91
CA ILE A 32 14.06 3.59 -1.47
C ILE A 32 15.05 2.71 -2.21
N ALA A 33 14.86 1.39 -2.19
CA ALA A 33 15.71 0.45 -2.93
C ALA A 33 15.77 0.82 -4.42
N ARG A 34 14.64 1.17 -5.03
CA ARG A 34 14.62 1.59 -6.43
C ARG A 34 15.42 2.86 -6.71
N LEU A 35 15.43 3.85 -5.80
CA LEU A 35 16.24 5.05 -5.93
C LEU A 35 17.73 4.72 -5.83
N LEU A 36 18.13 3.84 -4.91
CA LEU A 36 19.50 3.37 -4.77
C LEU A 36 19.95 2.56 -6.00
N ASP A 37 19.09 1.68 -6.52
CA ASP A 37 19.35 0.88 -7.74
C ASP A 37 19.53 1.74 -8.99
N LEU A 38 18.88 2.92 -9.03
CA LEU A 38 19.11 3.88 -10.11
C LEU A 38 20.51 4.50 -10.01
N GLY A 39 21.16 4.47 -8.85
CA GLY A 39 22.48 5.04 -8.59
C GLY A 39 22.44 6.34 -7.77
N LEU A 40 21.34 6.63 -7.06
CA LEU A 40 21.35 7.71 -6.07
C LEU A 40 22.10 7.27 -4.81
N GLU A 41 22.96 8.15 -4.33
CA GLU A 41 23.67 7.95 -3.08
C GLU A 41 22.70 7.98 -1.88
N PRO A 42 22.85 7.11 -0.87
CA PRO A 42 21.95 7.06 0.29
C PRO A 42 21.77 8.40 1.00
N PHE A 43 22.84 9.18 1.13
CA PHE A 43 22.78 10.49 1.79
C PHE A 43 21.91 11.50 1.04
N LEU A 44 21.81 11.40 -0.30
CA LEU A 44 20.92 12.24 -1.10
C LEU A 44 19.47 11.86 -0.87
N VAL A 45 19.19 10.54 -0.79
CA VAL A 45 17.85 10.03 -0.50
C VAL A 45 17.40 10.51 0.89
N THR A 46 18.24 10.33 1.92
CA THR A 46 17.87 10.71 3.29
C THR A 46 17.76 12.23 3.51
N ALA A 47 18.51 13.02 2.74
CA ALA A 47 18.47 14.48 2.81
C ALA A 47 17.30 15.13 2.04
N THR A 48 16.66 14.41 1.12
CA THR A 48 15.63 15.01 0.22
C THR A 48 14.28 14.32 0.25
N LEU A 49 14.22 13.05 0.65
CA LEU A 49 12.98 12.30 0.71
C LEU A 49 12.30 12.53 2.07
N GLU A 50 11.05 12.97 2.04
CA GLU A 50 10.24 13.17 3.25
C GLU A 50 9.22 12.07 3.48
N ALA A 51 8.59 11.59 2.40
CA ALA A 51 7.62 10.51 2.48
C ALA A 51 7.50 9.78 1.15
N VAL A 52 7.06 8.53 1.22
CA VAL A 52 6.67 7.71 0.08
C VAL A 52 5.23 7.25 0.28
N VAL A 53 4.39 7.47 -0.72
CA VAL A 53 3.02 6.95 -0.76
C VAL A 53 2.92 5.90 -1.85
N ALA A 54 2.76 4.64 -1.45
CA ALA A 54 2.34 3.58 -2.34
C ALA A 54 0.81 3.52 -2.38
N GLN A 55 0.25 3.25 -3.56
CA GLN A 55 -1.19 3.19 -3.75
C GLN A 55 -1.61 2.07 -4.69
N ARG A 56 -2.82 1.56 -4.46
CA ARG A 56 -3.56 0.66 -5.36
C ARG A 56 -5.01 1.10 -5.45
N LEU A 57 -5.66 0.75 -6.55
CA LEU A 57 -7.08 1.03 -6.77
C LEU A 57 -7.86 -0.26 -6.72
N VAL A 58 -8.76 -0.36 -5.74
CA VAL A 58 -9.71 -1.47 -5.62
C VAL A 58 -11.09 -1.02 -6.06
N ARG A 59 -11.86 -1.94 -6.65
CA ARG A 59 -13.27 -1.74 -6.98
C ARG A 59 -14.10 -1.64 -5.71
N ARG A 60 -15.11 -0.78 -5.74
CA ARG A 60 -16.07 -0.63 -4.65
C ARG A 60 -17.26 -1.54 -4.84
N ILE A 61 -17.76 -2.15 -3.77
CA ILE A 61 -19.00 -2.94 -3.81
C ILE A 61 -20.15 -2.04 -4.27
N CYS A 62 -20.97 -2.54 -5.20
CA CYS A 62 -22.16 -1.85 -5.65
C CYS A 62 -23.16 -1.70 -4.50
N VAL A 63 -23.54 -0.45 -4.20
CA VAL A 63 -24.46 -0.13 -3.09
C VAL A 63 -25.88 -0.68 -3.28
N ASN A 64 -26.31 -0.96 -4.51
CA ASN A 64 -27.66 -1.45 -4.80
C ASN A 64 -27.81 -2.98 -4.61
N CYS A 65 -26.71 -3.72 -4.64
CA CYS A 65 -26.72 -5.18 -4.56
C CYS A 65 -25.68 -5.71 -3.57
N LYS A 66 -25.33 -4.90 -2.58
CA LYS A 66 -24.43 -5.25 -1.47
C LYS A 66 -25.17 -6.23 -0.55
N GLU A 67 -24.57 -7.39 -0.31
CA GLU A 67 -25.11 -8.42 0.57
C GLU A 67 -24.05 -8.89 1.56
N GLU A 68 -24.50 -9.25 2.75
CA GLU A 68 -23.66 -9.85 3.79
C GLU A 68 -23.35 -11.30 3.43
N PHE A 69 -22.13 -11.74 3.73
CA PHE A 69 -21.77 -13.14 3.66
C PHE A 69 -20.80 -13.51 4.77
N GLN A 70 -20.70 -14.82 5.03
CA GLN A 70 -19.69 -15.39 5.91
C GLN A 70 -18.56 -15.95 5.04
N PRO A 71 -17.32 -15.45 5.18
CA PRO A 71 -16.19 -15.97 4.42
C PRO A 71 -15.86 -17.40 4.84
N THR A 72 -15.40 -18.21 3.89
CA THR A 72 -14.85 -19.53 4.20
C THR A 72 -13.48 -19.37 4.85
N GLU A 73 -12.99 -20.41 5.53
CA GLU A 73 -11.64 -20.42 6.09
C GLU A 73 -10.58 -20.18 5.01
N GLU A 74 -10.75 -20.74 3.81
CA GLU A 74 -9.85 -20.53 2.68
C GLU A 74 -9.76 -19.05 2.28
N MET A 75 -10.89 -18.34 2.21
CA MET A 75 -10.91 -16.90 1.91
C MET A 75 -10.24 -16.07 3.01
N LEU A 76 -10.35 -16.50 4.27
CA LEU A 76 -9.66 -15.86 5.39
C LEU A 76 -8.14 -16.11 5.34
N MET A 77 -7.72 -17.31 4.95
CA MET A 77 -6.31 -17.65 4.76
C MET A 77 -5.64 -16.79 3.69
N GLU A 78 -6.33 -16.46 2.58
CA GLU A 78 -5.80 -15.52 1.57
C GLU A 78 -5.50 -14.12 2.13
N LEU A 79 -6.12 -13.77 3.26
CA LEU A 79 -5.93 -12.52 3.98
C LEU A 79 -5.00 -12.65 5.19
N GLU A 80 -4.42 -13.83 5.44
CA GLU A 80 -3.65 -14.15 6.65
C GLU A 80 -4.46 -13.95 7.95
N LEU A 81 -5.77 -14.23 7.88
CA LEU A 81 -6.69 -14.12 9.02
C LEU A 81 -7.19 -15.49 9.46
N THR A 82 -7.42 -15.61 10.76
CA THR A 82 -8.09 -16.76 11.38
C THR A 82 -9.57 -16.45 11.66
N PRO A 83 -10.44 -17.47 11.79
CA PRO A 83 -11.84 -17.27 12.17
C PRO A 83 -12.03 -16.49 13.48
N ASP A 84 -11.12 -16.66 14.43
CA ASP A 84 -11.17 -15.96 15.72
C ASP A 84 -10.88 -14.46 15.59
N GLU A 85 -9.95 -14.06 14.71
CA GLU A 85 -9.61 -12.65 14.47
C GLU A 85 -10.74 -11.86 13.80
N VAL A 86 -11.61 -12.55 13.06
CA VAL A 86 -12.74 -11.95 12.35
C VAL A 86 -14.06 -12.14 13.09
N LYS A 87 -14.04 -12.68 14.30
CA LYS A 87 -15.25 -12.89 15.09
C LYS A 87 -16.00 -11.57 15.32
N GLY A 88 -17.25 -11.51 14.88
CA GLY A 88 -18.09 -10.31 14.96
C GLY A 88 -17.83 -9.27 13.87
N ARG A 89 -16.95 -9.56 12.90
CA ARG A 89 -16.82 -8.77 11.67
C ARG A 89 -17.86 -9.25 10.64
N THR A 90 -18.40 -8.32 9.87
CA THR A 90 -19.30 -8.62 8.76
C THR A 90 -18.56 -8.41 7.45
N PHE A 91 -18.68 -9.37 6.54
CA PHE A 91 -18.12 -9.28 5.19
C PHE A 91 -19.23 -9.05 4.18
N TYR A 92 -18.89 -8.37 3.10
CA TYR A 92 -19.85 -8.00 2.07
C TYR A 92 -19.32 -8.34 0.69
N TYR A 93 -20.24 -8.64 -0.21
CA TYR A 93 -19.99 -8.77 -1.64
C TYR A 93 -21.13 -8.14 -2.43
N GLY A 94 -20.92 -7.93 -3.73
CA GLY A 94 -21.98 -7.51 -4.62
C GLY A 94 -22.53 -8.69 -5.40
N ARG A 95 -23.81 -9.05 -5.23
CA ARG A 95 -24.42 -10.17 -5.97
C ARG A 95 -24.59 -9.93 -7.48
N GLY A 96 -24.46 -8.68 -7.92
CA GLY A 96 -24.72 -8.26 -9.30
C GLY A 96 -26.16 -7.76 -9.49
N CYS A 97 -26.30 -6.66 -10.22
CA CYS A 97 -27.58 -6.10 -10.66
C CYS A 97 -27.38 -5.21 -11.89
N ASP A 98 -28.47 -4.79 -12.52
CA ASP A 98 -28.43 -3.91 -13.70
C ASP A 98 -27.65 -2.61 -13.45
N TYR A 99 -27.74 -2.05 -12.24
CA TYR A 99 -27.02 -0.82 -11.89
C TYR A 99 -25.49 -0.98 -11.94
N CYS A 100 -24.94 -2.17 -11.69
CA CYS A 100 -23.52 -2.44 -11.81
C CYS A 100 -23.17 -3.30 -13.04
N ASN A 101 -24.08 -3.42 -14.01
CA ASN A 101 -23.94 -4.30 -15.17
C ASN A 101 -23.61 -5.75 -14.77
N ASN A 102 -24.27 -6.24 -13.71
CA ASN A 102 -24.08 -7.57 -13.14
C ASN A 102 -22.65 -7.90 -12.67
N THR A 103 -21.79 -6.90 -12.45
CA THR A 103 -20.41 -7.12 -11.98
C THR A 103 -20.29 -7.25 -10.46
N GLY A 104 -21.27 -6.75 -9.70
CA GLY A 104 -21.17 -6.62 -8.24
C GLY A 104 -20.41 -5.38 -7.77
N TYR A 105 -19.78 -4.62 -8.68
CA TYR A 105 -18.91 -3.49 -8.33
C TYR A 105 -19.34 -2.19 -9.04
N ARG A 106 -19.17 -1.04 -8.38
CA ARG A 106 -19.36 0.27 -9.03
C ARG A 106 -18.46 1.34 -8.44
N GLY A 107 -17.61 1.90 -9.28
CA GLY A 107 -16.57 2.86 -8.87
C GLY A 107 -15.34 2.17 -8.29
N ARG A 108 -14.35 2.99 -7.92
CA ARG A 108 -13.07 2.55 -7.34
C ARG A 108 -12.74 3.42 -6.13
N MET A 109 -11.87 2.91 -5.27
CA MET A 109 -11.27 3.66 -4.17
C MET A 109 -9.78 3.35 -4.09
N GLY A 110 -9.02 4.30 -3.55
CA GLY A 110 -7.62 4.10 -3.25
C GLY A 110 -7.44 3.41 -1.91
N ILE A 111 -6.51 2.47 -1.87
CA ILE A 111 -5.87 2.01 -0.64
C ILE A 111 -4.42 2.50 -0.65
N PHE A 112 -3.94 2.94 0.50
CA PHE A 112 -2.68 3.67 0.61
C PHE A 112 -1.79 3.03 1.67
N GLU A 113 -0.50 3.05 1.38
CA GLU A 113 0.58 2.75 2.29
C GLU A 113 1.51 3.96 2.30
N THR A 114 1.62 4.62 3.45
CA THR A 114 2.35 5.88 3.59
C THR A 114 3.51 5.68 4.55
N MET A 115 4.72 5.71 4.02
CA MET A 115 5.96 5.65 4.78
C MET A 115 6.51 7.07 4.93
N VAL A 116 6.74 7.50 6.17
CA VAL A 116 7.40 8.78 6.46
C VAL A 116 8.88 8.53 6.75
N MET A 117 9.75 9.41 6.27
CA MET A 117 11.18 9.35 6.55
C MET A 117 11.44 9.90 7.95
N THR A 118 11.46 9.03 8.96
CA THR A 118 11.93 9.37 10.30
C THR A 118 13.45 9.24 10.39
N ASP A 119 14.05 9.69 11.49
CA ASP A 119 15.49 9.59 11.70
C ASP A 119 15.97 8.14 11.73
N GLU A 120 15.21 7.22 12.33
CA GLU A 120 15.53 5.78 12.33
C GLU A 120 15.44 5.16 10.93
N ILE A 121 14.47 5.58 10.11
CA ILE A 121 14.39 5.14 8.72
C ILE A 121 15.59 5.69 7.94
N ARG A 122 15.94 6.97 8.12
CA ARG A 122 17.13 7.56 7.49
C ARG A 122 18.40 6.82 7.88
N GLU A 123 18.55 6.46 9.15
CA GLU A 123 19.70 5.67 9.63
C GLU A 123 19.76 4.29 8.94
N LEU A 124 18.64 3.58 8.84
CA LEU A 124 18.57 2.30 8.12
C LEU A 124 18.95 2.44 6.64
N VAL A 125 18.54 3.52 5.97
CA VAL A 125 18.94 3.80 4.58
C VAL A 125 20.45 4.02 4.49
N MET A 126 21.04 4.81 5.39
CA MET A 126 22.49 5.04 5.42
C MET A 126 23.28 3.75 5.65
N GLN A 127 22.74 2.83 6.45
CA GLN A 127 23.31 1.51 6.71
C GLN A 127 23.07 0.50 5.58
N HIS A 128 22.41 0.89 4.48
CA HIS A 128 22.03 0.01 3.38
C HIS A 128 21.19 -1.20 3.84
N ALA A 129 20.30 -0.97 4.82
CA ALA A 129 19.41 -2.00 5.33
C ALA A 129 18.49 -2.54 4.22
N SER A 130 18.05 -3.78 4.38
CA SER A 130 17.11 -4.40 3.44
C SER A 130 15.74 -3.72 3.49
N THR A 131 14.98 -3.82 2.40
CA THR A 131 13.58 -3.34 2.32
C THR A 131 12.70 -3.95 3.40
N HIS A 132 12.98 -5.19 3.82
CA HIS A 132 12.29 -5.85 4.92
C HIS A 132 12.51 -5.13 6.27
N LEU A 133 13.75 -4.75 6.61
CA LEU A 133 14.03 -4.01 7.83
C LEU A 133 13.40 -2.62 7.81
N LEU A 134 13.43 -1.93 6.67
CA LEU A 134 12.74 -0.65 6.46
C LEU A 134 11.23 -0.81 6.70
N ARG A 135 10.62 -1.88 6.15
CA ARG A 135 9.19 -2.17 6.33
C ARG A 135 8.84 -2.41 7.80
N ILE A 136 9.62 -3.22 8.51
CA ILE A 136 9.41 -3.48 9.95
C ILE A 136 9.46 -2.17 10.73
N GLN A 137 10.47 -1.34 10.48
CA GLN A 137 10.64 -0.09 11.21
C GLN A 137 9.50 0.90 10.91
N ALA A 138 9.12 1.03 9.64
CA ALA A 138 8.01 1.91 9.25
C ALA A 138 6.68 1.45 9.86
N ARG A 139 6.41 0.13 9.89
CA ARG A 139 5.22 -0.43 10.55
C ARG A 139 5.21 -0.15 12.06
N LYS A 140 6.35 -0.28 12.74
CA LYS A 140 6.48 0.09 14.16
C LYS A 140 6.14 1.56 14.42
N GLN A 141 6.37 2.42 13.43
CA GLN A 141 6.07 3.85 13.48
C GLN A 141 4.67 4.22 12.98
N GLY A 142 3.81 3.22 12.73
CA GLY A 142 2.40 3.41 12.39
C GLY A 142 2.08 3.38 10.89
N MET A 143 3.05 3.07 10.02
CA MET A 143 2.74 2.76 8.62
C MET A 143 1.84 1.54 8.54
N ARG A 144 0.71 1.67 7.84
CA ARG A 144 -0.13 0.55 7.44
C ARG A 144 0.23 0.13 6.04
N THR A 145 0.39 -1.16 5.83
CA THR A 145 0.63 -1.74 4.51
C THR A 145 -0.59 -1.61 3.60
N LEU A 146 -0.40 -1.75 2.29
CA LEU A 146 -1.53 -1.81 1.35
C LEU A 146 -2.55 -2.89 1.73
N ARG A 147 -2.08 -4.07 2.16
CA ARG A 147 -2.92 -5.18 2.60
C ARG A 147 -3.74 -4.82 3.85
N GLU A 148 -3.10 -4.23 4.87
CA GLU A 148 -3.78 -3.79 6.10
C GLU A 148 -4.82 -2.69 5.81
N SER A 149 -4.50 -1.73 4.94
CA SER A 149 -5.45 -0.70 4.50
C SER A 149 -6.62 -1.32 3.72
N GLY A 150 -6.37 -2.35 2.91
CA GLY A 150 -7.40 -3.15 2.24
C GLY A 150 -8.30 -3.91 3.21
N LEU A 151 -7.74 -4.52 4.25
CA LEU A 151 -8.50 -5.20 5.31
C LEU A 151 -9.48 -4.27 6.01
N MET A 152 -9.05 -3.04 6.34
CA MET A 152 -9.95 -2.03 6.91
C MET A 152 -11.12 -1.73 5.96
N ALA A 153 -10.82 -1.55 4.67
CA ALA A 153 -11.83 -1.30 3.65
C ALA A 153 -12.84 -2.47 3.49
N ILE A 154 -12.38 -3.72 3.64
CA ILE A 154 -13.23 -4.91 3.69
C ILE A 154 -14.16 -4.87 4.90
N PHE A 155 -13.63 -4.58 6.09
CA PHE A 155 -14.43 -4.52 7.32
C PHE A 155 -15.44 -3.37 7.31
N ASP A 156 -15.14 -2.27 6.63
CA ASP A 156 -16.08 -1.18 6.38
C ASP A 156 -17.14 -1.55 5.30
N GLY A 157 -17.00 -2.72 4.66
CA GLY A 157 -17.86 -3.20 3.59
C GLY A 157 -17.81 -2.33 2.34
N THR A 158 -16.65 -1.75 2.05
CA THR A 158 -16.45 -0.86 0.88
C THR A 158 -15.89 -1.59 -0.33
N THR A 159 -15.10 -2.65 -0.10
CA THR A 159 -14.53 -3.54 -1.13
C THR A 159 -14.61 -4.99 -0.67
N THR A 160 -14.14 -5.93 -1.50
CA THR A 160 -14.22 -7.37 -1.28
C THR A 160 -12.84 -7.97 -0.97
N ILE A 161 -12.85 -9.20 -0.44
CA ILE A 161 -11.64 -10.01 -0.24
C ILE A 161 -10.89 -10.18 -1.56
N GLU A 162 -11.59 -10.57 -2.63
CA GLU A 162 -11.07 -10.76 -3.98
C GLU A 162 -10.27 -9.55 -4.48
N GLU A 163 -10.81 -8.34 -4.31
CA GLU A 163 -10.15 -7.11 -4.77
C GLU A 163 -8.87 -6.80 -4.00
N VAL A 164 -8.89 -6.96 -2.67
CA VAL A 164 -7.70 -6.69 -1.85
C VAL A 164 -6.63 -7.71 -2.14
N VAL A 165 -6.98 -9.00 -2.24
CA VAL A 165 -6.03 -10.08 -2.54
C VAL A 165 -5.40 -9.88 -3.91
N LYS A 166 -6.21 -9.51 -4.91
CA LYS A 166 -5.73 -9.26 -6.28
C LYS A 166 -4.79 -8.07 -6.40
N GLU A 167 -5.11 -6.96 -5.73
CA GLU A 167 -4.40 -5.69 -5.93
C GLU A 167 -3.23 -5.49 -4.97
N THR A 168 -3.07 -6.35 -3.95
CA THR A 168 -2.01 -6.22 -2.93
C THR A 168 -1.22 -7.51 -2.78
N ILE A 169 0.05 -7.40 -2.42
CA ILE A 169 0.93 -8.55 -2.20
C ILE A 169 0.85 -8.96 -0.72
N MET A 170 1.09 -10.24 -0.44
CA MET A 170 1.33 -10.70 0.92
C MET A 170 2.54 -9.97 1.51
N ALA A 171 2.41 -9.50 2.75
CA ALA A 171 3.55 -8.90 3.43
C ALA A 171 4.45 -10.05 3.91
N GLU A 172 5.66 -10.15 3.40
CA GLU A 172 6.66 -11.07 3.97
C GLU A 172 6.92 -10.66 5.43
N LEU A 173 6.38 -11.46 6.37
CA LEU A 173 6.56 -11.34 7.81
C LEU A 173 7.97 -11.75 8.25
#